data_AF-A0A1Q4XLK0-F1
#
_entry.id   AF-A0A1Q4XLK0-F1
#
_cell.length_a   1.000
_cell.length_b   1.000
_cell.length_c   1.000
_cell.angle_alpha   90.00
_cell.angle_beta   90.00
_cell.angle_gamma   90.00
#
_symmetry.space_group_name_H-M   'P 1'
#
loop_
_entity.id
_entity.type
_entity.pdbx_description
1 polymer ?
#
loop_
_entity_poly.entity_id
_entity_poly.type
_entity_poly.pdbx_seq_one_letter_code
_entity_poly.pdbx_strand_id
1 'polypeptide(L)'
;MSLVLAALALVGPVVPPSAAAERDRPTGGRIAVLQGDRLYANEGDIAAPWVLQEEGVSDYDLFGDRIGVVRAGALLVKEGDLEPGWHTVNPDSVTGFQLEDDRIGYLDHGELWVVEGALDAEPVLQERDVRAFQLHGDRIGVLKNDGSLLVKEGDLGPGWEVINPDSVTDFQLSGDRIAFAEGSELWVKEGDLSADPVFQERDVRKFQLSGDRIGVLKADGSLLVKGGDLEPGWFTVNADSVTDFQLDYDRIAFTEGSSLWAKEGPLDAELVHQEDGVSAFLLAGDRVAAVKDGALLVKAGDLGPGWHTAAPADVTGFRLVLPPRASGLVSLADLKAIFGYLGDERLIEEGLPKLNEEMREGRIDNPARIAAFVATLRRESGFRYNAQEAGNPSNYRGRGYIQLTGVANYRGAGEHLGHDFVTTPNDVATLEWSAPVARYYWTVARPNTNDYADALDMGGVSKNIGYANPAQEDPRRCADFKEALRHFNGGELPPGHINCNRR
;
A
#
# COMPACT_ATOMS: atom_id res chain seq x y z
N MET A 1 29.81 -23.63 -46.30
CA MET A 1 29.96 -22.28 -45.73
C MET A 1 28.90 -21.39 -46.37
N SER A 2 27.71 -21.34 -45.78
CA SER A 2 26.65 -20.41 -46.20
C SER A 2 26.59 -19.30 -45.16
N LEU A 3 27.00 -18.08 -45.56
CA LEU A 3 26.80 -16.88 -44.76
C LEU A 3 25.35 -16.43 -44.89
N VAL A 4 24.67 -16.36 -43.76
CA VAL A 4 23.35 -15.72 -43.59
C VAL A 4 23.57 -14.21 -43.49
N LEU A 5 22.94 -13.45 -44.39
CA LEU A 5 22.83 -11.99 -44.30
C LEU A 5 21.72 -11.64 -43.29
N ALA A 6 22.07 -11.01 -42.19
CA ALA A 6 21.12 -10.50 -41.21
C ALA A 6 20.45 -9.21 -41.74
N ALA A 7 19.12 -9.19 -41.76
CA ALA A 7 18.33 -7.99 -42.03
C ALA A 7 18.19 -7.15 -40.75
N LEU A 8 18.65 -5.90 -40.80
CA LEU A 8 18.40 -4.89 -39.77
C LEU A 8 16.91 -4.46 -39.87
N ALA A 9 16.12 -4.74 -38.83
CA ALA A 9 14.80 -4.16 -38.67
C ALA A 9 14.94 -2.74 -38.07
N LEU A 10 14.47 -1.73 -38.80
CA LEU A 10 14.32 -0.37 -38.32
C LEU A 10 13.16 -0.31 -37.30
N VAL A 11 13.48 -0.03 -36.04
CA VAL A 11 12.49 0.25 -34.99
C VAL A 11 11.91 1.64 -35.24
N GLY A 12 10.60 1.71 -35.52
CA GLY A 12 9.87 2.97 -35.61
C GLY A 12 9.76 3.64 -34.22
N PRO A 13 9.50 4.95 -34.17
CA PRO A 13 9.39 5.68 -32.90
C PRO A 13 8.27 5.08 -32.04
N VAL A 14 8.61 4.76 -30.79
CA VAL A 14 7.63 4.45 -29.74
C VAL A 14 6.81 5.72 -29.52
N VAL A 15 5.56 5.70 -29.96
CA VAL A 15 4.58 6.73 -29.61
C VAL A 15 4.17 6.44 -28.16
N PRO A 16 4.33 7.37 -27.21
CA PRO A 16 3.83 7.16 -25.85
C PRO A 16 2.31 6.94 -25.92
N PRO A 17 1.72 6.14 -25.02
CA PRO A 17 0.28 5.97 -24.97
C PRO A 17 -0.39 7.35 -24.95
N SER A 18 -1.33 7.56 -25.86
CA SER A 18 -1.92 8.88 -26.06
C SER A 18 -2.63 9.36 -24.78
N ALA A 19 -2.57 10.66 -24.51
CA ALA A 19 -3.31 11.37 -23.45
C ALA A 19 -4.86 11.23 -23.51
N ALA A 20 -5.39 10.34 -24.35
CA ALA A 20 -6.80 9.96 -24.36
C ALA A 20 -7.13 8.87 -23.32
N ALA A 21 -6.16 8.06 -22.88
CA ALA A 21 -6.38 7.03 -21.85
C ALA A 21 -6.52 7.60 -20.42
N GLU A 22 -6.26 8.89 -20.23
CA GLU A 22 -6.42 9.59 -18.95
C GLU A 22 -7.86 10.12 -18.73
N ARG A 23 -8.73 10.10 -19.74
CA ARG A 23 -10.02 10.81 -19.68
C ARG A 23 -11.19 10.04 -19.07
N ASP A 24 -11.05 8.72 -18.85
CA ASP A 24 -12.15 7.85 -18.39
C ASP A 24 -11.85 7.14 -17.05
N ARG A 25 -10.87 7.60 -16.26
CA ARG A 25 -10.62 7.00 -14.94
C ARG A 25 -11.57 7.53 -13.88
N PRO A 26 -12.07 6.67 -12.97
CA PRO A 26 -12.77 7.12 -11.78
C PRO A 26 -11.88 8.07 -10.97
N THR A 27 -12.30 9.32 -10.82
CA THR A 27 -11.55 10.34 -10.08
C THR A 27 -11.90 10.38 -8.59
N GLY A 28 -12.57 9.35 -8.07
CA GLY A 28 -13.06 9.29 -6.69
C GLY A 28 -13.27 7.86 -6.22
N GLY A 29 -13.59 7.70 -4.92
CA GLY A 29 -13.75 6.39 -4.31
C GLY A 29 -14.93 5.63 -4.90
N ARG A 30 -14.89 4.31 -4.82
CA ARG A 30 -15.94 3.42 -5.33
C ARG A 30 -16.55 2.62 -4.19
N ILE A 31 -17.85 2.43 -4.21
CA ILE A 31 -18.54 1.54 -3.27
C ILE A 31 -19.25 0.47 -4.09
N ALA A 32 -19.08 -0.78 -3.71
CA ALA A 32 -19.87 -1.87 -4.25
C ALA A 32 -20.75 -2.49 -3.17
N VAL A 33 -21.96 -2.85 -3.57
CA VAL A 33 -22.95 -3.51 -2.73
C VAL A 33 -23.50 -4.70 -3.49
N LEU A 34 -23.49 -5.86 -2.84
CA LEU A 34 -24.19 -7.04 -3.28
C LEU A 34 -25.57 -7.08 -2.61
N GLN A 35 -26.63 -7.21 -3.42
CA GLN A 35 -28.00 -7.42 -2.96
C GLN A 35 -28.52 -8.73 -3.53
N GLY A 36 -28.49 -9.79 -2.72
CA GLY A 36 -28.72 -11.15 -3.21
C GLY A 36 -27.58 -11.58 -4.12
N ASP A 37 -27.85 -11.68 -5.42
CA ASP A 37 -26.88 -12.03 -6.48
C ASP A 37 -26.62 -10.87 -7.47
N ARG A 38 -27.10 -9.66 -7.16
CA ARG A 38 -26.97 -8.48 -8.02
C ARG A 38 -25.93 -7.53 -7.42
N LEU A 39 -24.85 -7.27 -8.17
CA LEU A 39 -23.80 -6.35 -7.76
C LEU A 39 -24.10 -4.96 -8.31
N TYR A 40 -24.17 -3.98 -7.41
CA TYR A 40 -24.25 -2.56 -7.76
C TYR A 40 -22.97 -1.87 -7.35
N ALA A 41 -22.55 -0.87 -8.13
CA ALA A 41 -21.45 0.00 -7.77
C ALA A 41 -21.86 1.46 -7.92
N ASN A 42 -21.28 2.33 -7.09
CA ASN A 42 -21.29 3.77 -7.29
C ASN A 42 -19.85 4.31 -7.29
N GLU A 43 -19.66 5.48 -7.90
CA GLU A 43 -18.35 6.12 -8.03
C GLU A 43 -18.38 7.59 -7.66
N GLY A 44 -17.32 8.03 -6.97
CA GLY A 44 -17.13 9.41 -6.56
C GLY A 44 -17.69 9.69 -5.16
N ASP A 45 -18.68 10.57 -5.10
CA ASP A 45 -19.35 10.92 -3.85
C ASP A 45 -20.16 9.72 -3.32
N ILE A 46 -20.26 9.60 -2.00
CA ILE A 46 -20.99 8.52 -1.33
C ILE A 46 -22.47 8.44 -1.74
N ALA A 47 -23.04 9.56 -2.18
CA ALA A 47 -24.41 9.69 -2.66
C ALA A 47 -24.55 9.54 -4.19
N ALA A 48 -23.48 9.17 -4.90
CA ALA A 48 -23.52 8.93 -6.33
C ALA A 48 -24.55 7.83 -6.68
N PRO A 49 -25.19 7.93 -7.86
CA PRO A 49 -26.19 6.94 -8.28
C PRO A 49 -25.58 5.55 -8.42
N TRP A 50 -26.33 4.53 -7.98
CA TRP A 50 -25.96 3.13 -8.15
C TRP A 50 -26.17 2.67 -9.58
N VAL A 51 -25.16 1.96 -10.11
CA VAL A 51 -25.19 1.32 -11.41
C VAL A 51 -25.11 -0.20 -11.21
N LEU A 52 -26.07 -0.94 -11.75
CA LEU A 52 -26.03 -2.41 -11.78
C LEU A 52 -24.83 -2.85 -12.63
N GLN A 53 -23.93 -3.63 -12.04
CA GLN A 53 -22.72 -4.13 -12.68
C GLN A 53 -22.93 -5.52 -13.29
N GLU A 54 -23.51 -6.44 -12.52
CA GLU A 54 -23.73 -7.82 -12.95
C GLU A 54 -24.81 -8.51 -12.09
N GLU A 55 -25.41 -9.58 -12.62
CA GLU A 55 -26.37 -10.44 -11.93
C GLU A 55 -25.87 -11.89 -11.84
N GLY A 56 -26.34 -12.67 -10.87
CA GLY A 56 -25.85 -14.03 -10.63
C GLY A 56 -24.44 -14.07 -10.04
N VAL A 57 -24.01 -12.98 -9.40
CA VAL A 57 -22.70 -12.84 -8.77
C VAL A 57 -22.64 -13.70 -7.52
N SER A 58 -21.66 -14.61 -7.46
CA SER A 58 -21.37 -15.45 -6.29
C SER A 58 -20.19 -14.93 -5.47
N ASP A 59 -19.28 -14.21 -6.09
CA ASP A 59 -18.14 -13.57 -5.45
C ASP A 59 -17.74 -12.30 -6.22
N TYR A 60 -17.15 -11.33 -5.55
CA TYR A 60 -16.71 -10.08 -6.16
C TYR A 60 -15.58 -9.43 -5.37
N ASP A 61 -14.75 -8.67 -6.08
CA ASP A 61 -13.66 -7.92 -5.49
C ASP A 61 -13.45 -6.61 -6.25
N LEU A 62 -12.97 -5.62 -5.51
CA LEU A 62 -12.67 -4.28 -6.04
C LEU A 62 -11.26 -3.92 -5.62
N PHE A 63 -10.46 -3.52 -6.61
CA PHE A 63 -9.19 -2.85 -6.39
C PHE A 63 -9.19 -1.65 -7.32
N GLY A 64 -9.07 -0.46 -6.72
CA GLY A 64 -9.40 0.85 -7.28
C GLY A 64 -10.29 0.90 -8.52
N ASP A 65 -9.76 1.14 -9.72
CA ASP A 65 -10.60 1.27 -10.93
C ASP A 65 -11.09 -0.06 -11.52
N ARG A 66 -10.71 -1.18 -10.93
CA ARG A 66 -11.07 -2.53 -11.38
C ARG A 66 -12.23 -3.13 -10.58
N ILE A 67 -13.10 -3.83 -11.28
CA ILE A 67 -14.18 -4.64 -10.69
C ILE A 67 -14.03 -6.05 -11.21
N GLY A 68 -13.99 -7.02 -10.31
CA GLY A 68 -14.01 -8.44 -10.63
C GLY A 68 -15.26 -9.10 -10.07
N VAL A 69 -15.83 -10.04 -10.82
CA VAL A 69 -16.98 -10.85 -10.39
C VAL A 69 -16.79 -12.30 -10.80
N VAL A 70 -17.24 -13.21 -9.94
CA VAL A 70 -17.45 -14.62 -10.28
C VAL A 70 -18.93 -14.86 -10.49
N ARG A 71 -19.28 -15.43 -11.64
CA ARG A 71 -20.64 -15.85 -11.99
C ARG A 71 -20.60 -17.22 -12.62
N ALA A 72 -21.26 -18.19 -11.98
CA ALA A 72 -21.31 -19.58 -12.45
C ALA A 72 -19.91 -20.17 -12.77
N GLY A 73 -18.90 -19.83 -11.97
CA GLY A 73 -17.50 -20.25 -12.13
C GLY A 73 -16.68 -19.37 -13.08
N ALA A 74 -17.30 -18.52 -13.90
CA ALA A 74 -16.57 -17.59 -14.76
C ALA A 74 -16.05 -16.39 -13.95
N LEU A 75 -14.77 -16.05 -14.09
CA LEU A 75 -14.19 -14.80 -13.59
C LEU A 75 -14.20 -13.75 -14.69
N LEU A 76 -14.96 -12.68 -14.46
CA LEU A 76 -15.04 -11.51 -15.32
C LEU A 76 -14.40 -10.33 -14.61
N VAL A 77 -13.54 -9.60 -15.30
CA VAL A 77 -12.89 -8.39 -14.78
C VAL A 77 -13.05 -7.26 -15.78
N LYS A 78 -13.28 -6.04 -15.29
CA LYS A 78 -13.23 -4.82 -16.09
C LYS A 78 -12.41 -3.74 -15.38
N GLU A 79 -11.94 -2.77 -16.14
CA GLU A 79 -11.12 -1.65 -15.67
C GLU A 79 -11.70 -0.35 -16.22
N GLY A 80 -11.55 0.75 -15.48
CA GLY A 80 -12.08 2.07 -15.85
C GLY A 80 -13.43 2.38 -15.20
N ASP A 81 -14.35 2.96 -15.96
CA ASP A 81 -15.65 3.43 -15.44
C ASP A 81 -16.68 2.31 -15.18
N LEU A 82 -17.88 2.71 -14.75
CA LEU A 82 -18.99 1.78 -14.48
C LEU A 82 -19.72 1.29 -15.74
N GLU A 83 -19.31 1.70 -16.95
CA GLU A 83 -19.93 1.26 -18.20
C GLU A 83 -19.61 -0.22 -18.52
N PRO A 84 -20.33 -0.86 -19.47
CA PRO A 84 -20.07 -2.24 -19.86
C PRO A 84 -18.66 -2.41 -20.48
N GLY A 85 -17.96 -3.48 -20.09
CA GLY A 85 -16.60 -3.71 -20.59
C GLY A 85 -15.93 -4.99 -20.08
N TRP A 86 -16.71 -6.00 -19.71
CA TRP A 86 -16.18 -7.23 -19.09
C TRP A 86 -15.21 -7.98 -20.00
N HIS A 87 -14.02 -8.26 -19.46
CA HIS A 87 -13.09 -9.25 -19.98
C HIS A 87 -13.27 -10.57 -19.23
N THR A 88 -13.30 -11.69 -19.95
CA THR A 88 -13.34 -13.03 -19.34
C THR A 88 -11.93 -13.53 -19.08
N VAL A 89 -11.50 -13.49 -17.82
CA VAL A 89 -10.18 -13.97 -17.38
C VAL A 89 -10.15 -15.50 -17.34
N ASN A 90 -11.22 -16.10 -16.79
CA ASN A 90 -11.42 -17.55 -16.79
C ASN A 90 -12.92 -17.86 -17.03
N PRO A 91 -13.26 -18.83 -17.90
CA PRO A 91 -14.64 -19.02 -18.34
C PRO A 91 -15.55 -19.82 -17.39
N ASP A 92 -15.07 -20.71 -16.51
CA ASP A 92 -15.98 -21.63 -15.79
C ASP A 92 -15.44 -22.40 -14.56
N SER A 93 -14.28 -22.08 -13.99
CA SER A 93 -13.67 -22.91 -12.92
C SER A 93 -13.17 -22.18 -11.68
N VAL A 94 -13.44 -20.88 -11.56
CA VAL A 94 -12.91 -20.06 -10.47
C VAL A 94 -13.63 -20.33 -9.15
N THR A 95 -12.86 -20.62 -8.11
CA THR A 95 -13.36 -20.88 -6.74
C THR A 95 -12.99 -19.79 -5.73
N GLY A 96 -12.11 -18.87 -6.11
CA GLY A 96 -11.73 -17.69 -5.34
C GLY A 96 -10.76 -16.84 -6.14
N PHE A 97 -10.77 -15.53 -5.92
CA PHE A 97 -9.90 -14.61 -6.62
C PHE A 97 -9.59 -13.37 -5.77
N GLN A 98 -8.59 -12.61 -6.18
CA GLN A 98 -8.22 -11.34 -5.59
C GLN A 98 -7.71 -10.41 -6.68
N LEU A 99 -8.10 -9.14 -6.61
CA LEU A 99 -7.50 -8.05 -7.37
C LEU A 99 -6.49 -7.31 -6.49
N GLU A 100 -5.29 -7.07 -7.03
CA GLU A 100 -4.25 -6.28 -6.36
C GLU A 100 -3.40 -5.59 -7.43
N ASP A 101 -3.28 -4.26 -7.38
CA ASP A 101 -2.56 -3.42 -8.35
C ASP A 101 -2.90 -3.66 -9.83
N ASP A 102 -2.00 -4.27 -10.60
CA ASP A 102 -2.19 -4.71 -11.98
C ASP A 102 -2.27 -6.25 -12.09
N ARG A 103 -2.42 -6.93 -10.95
CA ARG A 103 -2.50 -8.39 -10.85
C ARG A 103 -3.92 -8.86 -10.61
N ILE A 104 -4.24 -10.02 -11.20
CA ILE A 104 -5.46 -10.78 -10.96
C ILE A 104 -5.02 -12.19 -10.56
N GLY A 105 -5.19 -12.54 -9.29
CA GLY A 105 -4.95 -13.90 -8.81
C GLY A 105 -6.24 -14.67 -8.72
N TYR A 106 -6.27 -15.92 -9.19
CA TYR A 106 -7.45 -16.77 -9.08
C TYR A 106 -7.10 -18.24 -8.86
N LEU A 107 -7.98 -18.93 -8.14
CA LEU A 107 -7.92 -20.37 -7.89
C LEU A 107 -8.77 -21.12 -8.91
N ASP A 108 -8.15 -22.11 -9.54
CA ASP A 108 -8.77 -23.03 -10.49
C ASP A 108 -8.40 -24.47 -10.10
N HIS A 109 -9.35 -25.25 -9.58
CA HIS A 109 -9.12 -26.63 -9.12
C HIS A 109 -7.90 -26.80 -8.17
N GLY A 110 -7.63 -25.82 -7.31
CA GLY A 110 -6.49 -25.83 -6.38
C GLY A 110 -5.15 -25.39 -7.01
N GLU A 111 -5.17 -24.87 -8.23
CA GLU A 111 -4.05 -24.19 -8.86
C GLU A 111 -4.21 -22.68 -8.70
N LEU A 112 -3.16 -21.99 -8.28
CA LEU A 112 -3.11 -20.52 -8.30
C LEU A 112 -2.57 -20.06 -9.65
N TRP A 113 -3.37 -19.27 -10.35
CA TRP A 113 -2.99 -18.57 -11.57
C TRP A 113 -2.97 -17.08 -11.31
N VAL A 114 -1.99 -16.39 -11.91
CA VAL A 114 -1.88 -14.92 -11.81
C VAL A 114 -1.70 -14.32 -13.19
N VAL A 115 -2.54 -13.34 -13.52
CA VAL A 115 -2.38 -12.42 -14.65
C VAL A 115 -1.71 -11.16 -14.12
N GLU A 116 -0.71 -10.63 -14.81
CA GLU A 116 -0.02 -9.38 -14.47
C GLU A 116 0.00 -8.43 -15.67
N GLY A 117 -0.48 -7.20 -15.48
CA GLY A 117 -0.57 -6.18 -16.51
C GLY A 117 -1.98 -6.07 -17.10
N ALA A 118 -2.06 -6.07 -18.45
CA ALA A 118 -3.35 -5.93 -19.14
C ALA A 118 -4.29 -7.11 -18.83
N LEU A 119 -5.60 -6.86 -18.83
CA LEU A 119 -6.61 -7.89 -18.56
C LEU A 119 -6.50 -9.14 -19.46
N ASP A 120 -6.03 -8.97 -20.70
CA ASP A 120 -5.85 -10.04 -21.69
C ASP A 120 -4.46 -10.66 -21.69
N ALA A 121 -3.60 -10.32 -20.71
CA ALA A 121 -2.31 -10.95 -20.55
C ALA A 121 -2.44 -12.44 -20.20
N GLU A 122 -1.45 -13.23 -20.63
CA GLU A 122 -1.48 -14.67 -20.43
C GLU A 122 -1.41 -15.02 -18.93
N PRO A 123 -2.36 -15.82 -18.40
CA PRO A 123 -2.30 -16.29 -17.03
C PRO A 123 -1.08 -17.19 -16.79
N VAL A 124 -0.34 -16.94 -15.72
CA VAL A 124 0.85 -17.71 -15.34
C VAL A 124 0.54 -18.56 -14.11
N LEU A 125 0.67 -19.87 -14.24
CA LEU A 125 0.58 -20.80 -13.11
C LEU A 125 1.66 -20.48 -12.07
N GLN A 126 1.24 -20.23 -10.84
CA GLN A 126 2.12 -19.90 -9.72
C GLN A 126 2.40 -21.10 -8.82
N GLU A 127 1.36 -21.83 -8.43
CA GLU A 127 1.47 -23.00 -7.54
C GLU A 127 0.28 -23.94 -7.69
N ARG A 128 0.44 -25.17 -7.16
CA ARG A 128 -0.57 -26.24 -7.13
C ARG A 128 -0.88 -26.62 -5.68
N ASP A 129 -1.99 -27.32 -5.48
CA ASP A 129 -2.47 -27.74 -4.15
C ASP A 129 -2.68 -26.57 -3.19
N VAL A 130 -3.09 -25.42 -3.74
CA VAL A 130 -3.31 -24.18 -3.02
C VAL A 130 -4.65 -24.23 -2.29
N ARG A 131 -4.61 -23.99 -0.98
CA ARG A 131 -5.78 -23.85 -0.11
C ARG A 131 -6.26 -22.41 -0.05
N ALA A 132 -5.32 -21.48 0.08
CA ALA A 132 -5.56 -20.05 0.12
C ALA A 132 -4.35 -19.29 -0.44
N PHE A 133 -4.58 -18.09 -0.93
CA PHE A 133 -3.51 -17.21 -1.40
C PHE A 133 -3.81 -15.77 -1.01
N GLN A 134 -2.79 -14.92 -1.08
CA GLN A 134 -2.93 -13.48 -0.96
C GLN A 134 -1.91 -12.80 -1.86
N LEU A 135 -2.37 -11.81 -2.62
CA LEU A 135 -1.55 -10.81 -3.28
C LEU A 135 -1.46 -9.59 -2.37
N HIS A 136 -0.26 -9.03 -2.23
CA HIS A 136 -0.07 -7.76 -1.53
C HIS A 136 1.16 -7.06 -2.09
N GLY A 137 0.97 -5.93 -2.77
CA GLY A 137 2.04 -5.25 -3.49
C GLY A 137 2.78 -6.20 -4.45
N ASP A 138 4.10 -6.29 -4.33
CA ASP A 138 4.91 -7.18 -5.17
C ASP A 138 4.99 -8.63 -4.65
N ARG A 139 4.34 -8.94 -3.52
CA ARG A 139 4.37 -10.27 -2.90
C ARG A 139 3.21 -11.15 -3.32
N ILE A 140 3.48 -12.45 -3.42
CA ILE A 140 2.49 -13.50 -3.56
C ILE A 140 2.70 -14.50 -2.42
N GLY A 141 1.67 -14.74 -1.63
CA GLY A 141 1.65 -15.76 -0.58
C GLY A 141 0.71 -16.90 -0.93
N VAL A 142 1.17 -18.12 -0.68
CA VAL A 142 0.44 -19.37 -0.96
C VAL A 142 0.44 -20.25 0.27
N LEU A 143 -0.75 -20.56 0.76
CA LEU A 143 -0.97 -21.58 1.79
C LEU A 143 -1.47 -22.84 1.11
N LYS A 144 -0.69 -23.93 1.20
CA LYS A 144 -1.02 -25.20 0.56
C LYS A 144 -1.89 -26.08 1.46
N ASN A 145 -2.49 -27.10 0.86
CA ASN A 145 -3.36 -28.06 1.56
C ASN A 145 -2.64 -28.86 2.66
N ASP A 146 -1.33 -29.02 2.56
CA ASP A 146 -0.48 -29.69 3.55
C ASP A 146 -0.06 -28.79 4.72
N GLY A 147 -0.46 -27.51 4.70
CA GLY A 147 -0.10 -26.52 5.73
C GLY A 147 1.20 -25.78 5.46
N SER A 148 1.89 -26.03 4.34
CA SER A 148 3.05 -25.22 3.94
C SER A 148 2.63 -23.81 3.52
N LEU A 149 3.39 -22.82 3.96
CA LEU A 149 3.27 -21.41 3.57
C LEU A 149 4.50 -21.03 2.74
N LEU A 150 4.26 -20.66 1.49
CA LEU A 150 5.26 -20.17 0.54
C LEU A 150 5.02 -18.70 0.26
N VAL A 151 6.07 -17.90 0.22
CA VAL A 151 5.98 -16.48 -0.18
C VAL A 151 7.10 -16.17 -1.18
N LYS A 152 6.78 -15.39 -2.21
CA LYS A 152 7.78 -14.81 -3.12
C LYS A 152 7.53 -13.33 -3.31
N GLU A 153 8.56 -12.63 -3.78
CA GLU A 153 8.51 -11.20 -4.11
C GLU A 153 8.98 -10.97 -5.55
N GLY A 154 8.46 -9.93 -6.19
CA GLY A 154 8.87 -9.53 -7.52
C GLY A 154 7.99 -10.15 -8.61
N ASP A 155 8.60 -10.55 -9.72
CA ASP A 155 7.89 -10.98 -10.93
C ASP A 155 7.17 -12.35 -10.80
N LEU A 156 6.41 -12.72 -11.83
CA LEU A 156 5.71 -14.00 -11.89
C LEU A 156 6.64 -15.22 -12.11
N GLY A 157 7.96 -15.01 -12.16
CA GLY A 157 8.97 -16.05 -12.29
C GLY A 157 9.21 -16.88 -11.01
N PRO A 158 10.24 -17.74 -11.02
CA PRO A 158 10.60 -18.55 -9.85
C PRO A 158 11.17 -17.69 -8.72
N GLY A 159 10.97 -18.10 -7.47
CA GLY A 159 11.53 -17.37 -6.32
C GLY A 159 10.85 -17.65 -4.98
N TRP A 160 10.22 -18.81 -4.82
CA TRP A 160 9.50 -19.16 -3.59
C TRP A 160 10.44 -19.39 -2.43
N GLU A 161 10.18 -18.71 -1.32
CA GLU A 161 10.73 -18.99 -0.01
C GLU A 161 9.70 -19.79 0.81
N VAL A 162 10.16 -20.85 1.49
CA VAL A 162 9.33 -21.61 2.42
C VAL A 162 9.34 -20.89 3.77
N ILE A 163 8.22 -20.23 4.11
CA ILE A 163 8.08 -19.52 5.39
C ILE A 163 7.81 -20.52 6.52
N ASN A 164 6.97 -21.52 6.25
CA ASN A 164 6.71 -22.64 7.15
C ASN A 164 6.38 -23.89 6.30
N PRO A 165 6.90 -25.08 6.67
CA PRO A 165 6.80 -26.24 5.81
C PRO A 165 5.50 -27.06 5.93
N ASP A 166 4.67 -26.94 6.98
CA ASP A 166 3.54 -27.87 7.18
C ASP A 166 2.48 -27.52 8.26
N SER A 167 2.64 -26.46 9.06
CA SER A 167 1.80 -26.25 10.24
C SER A 167 0.86 -25.04 10.17
N VAL A 168 0.88 -24.29 9.07
CA VAL A 168 0.12 -23.04 8.96
C VAL A 168 -1.38 -23.31 8.76
N THR A 169 -2.19 -22.64 9.57
CA THR A 169 -3.66 -22.69 9.47
C THR A 169 -4.25 -21.46 8.81
N ASP A 170 -3.61 -20.30 8.95
CA ASP A 170 -4.03 -19.02 8.35
C ASP A 170 -2.82 -18.08 8.21
N PHE A 171 -2.87 -17.12 7.28
CA PHE A 171 -1.79 -16.15 7.07
C PHE A 171 -2.30 -14.80 6.55
N GLN A 172 -1.50 -13.76 6.75
CA GLN A 172 -1.69 -12.45 6.10
C GLN A 172 -0.34 -11.83 5.71
N LEU A 173 -0.36 -11.10 4.60
CA LEU A 173 0.70 -10.23 4.11
C LEU A 173 0.30 -8.77 4.32
N SER A 174 1.24 -7.95 4.76
CA SER A 174 1.11 -6.48 4.75
C SER A 174 2.49 -5.85 4.71
N GLY A 175 2.75 -5.07 3.65
CA GLY A 175 4.08 -4.51 3.38
C GLY A 175 5.17 -5.58 3.41
N ASP A 176 6.20 -5.34 4.23
CA ASP A 176 7.30 -6.28 4.44
C ASP A 176 7.02 -7.37 5.50
N ARG A 177 5.79 -7.43 6.05
CA ARG A 177 5.40 -8.40 7.08
C ARG A 177 4.65 -9.61 6.55
N ILE A 178 4.88 -10.73 7.21
CA ILE A 178 4.17 -11.99 7.03
C ILE A 178 3.71 -12.47 8.40
N ALA A 179 2.40 -12.51 8.63
CA ALA A 179 1.80 -13.10 9.80
C ALA A 179 1.25 -14.48 9.45
N PHE A 180 1.44 -15.46 10.33
CA PHE A 180 0.85 -16.78 10.16
C PHE A 180 0.50 -17.41 11.50
N ALA A 181 -0.58 -18.19 11.51
CA ALA A 181 -1.06 -18.92 12.66
C ALA A 181 -0.65 -20.40 12.59
N GLU A 182 -0.18 -20.92 13.72
CA GLU A 182 0.04 -22.35 13.96
C GLU A 182 -0.90 -22.80 15.09
N GLY A 183 -2.08 -23.30 14.70
CA GLY A 183 -3.14 -23.56 15.67
C GLY A 183 -3.66 -22.26 16.27
N SER A 184 -3.37 -22.00 17.56
CA SER A 184 -3.74 -20.75 18.25
C SER A 184 -2.53 -19.83 18.55
N GLU A 185 -1.35 -20.18 18.07
CA GLU A 185 -0.14 -19.35 18.18
C GLU A 185 -0.01 -18.45 16.95
N LEU A 186 0.28 -17.17 17.17
CA LEU A 186 0.59 -16.22 16.10
C LEU A 186 2.10 -15.99 16.02
N TRP A 187 2.62 -16.08 14.81
CA TRP A 187 3.99 -15.78 14.46
C TRP A 187 4.01 -14.66 13.41
N VAL A 188 4.96 -13.74 13.53
CA VAL A 188 5.14 -12.66 12.56
C VAL A 188 6.60 -12.55 12.18
N LYS A 189 6.84 -12.42 10.88
CA LYS A 189 8.13 -12.12 10.27
C LYS A 189 8.08 -10.71 9.71
N GLU A 190 9.18 -9.97 9.80
CA GLU A 190 9.33 -8.61 9.26
C GLU A 190 10.64 -8.49 8.47
N GLY A 191 10.58 -7.76 7.34
CA GLY A 191 11.73 -7.49 6.48
C GLY A 191 11.94 -8.53 5.38
N ASP A 192 13.22 -8.88 5.14
CA ASP A 192 13.62 -9.81 4.07
C ASP A 192 12.95 -11.19 4.25
N LEU A 193 12.62 -11.87 3.15
CA LEU A 193 12.01 -13.21 3.19
C LEU A 193 12.82 -14.28 3.92
N SER A 194 14.11 -14.05 4.22
CA SER A 194 14.93 -14.97 5.01
C SER A 194 14.95 -14.68 6.52
N ALA A 195 14.27 -13.64 7.01
CA ALA A 195 14.27 -13.27 8.43
C ALA A 195 13.62 -14.33 9.32
N ASP A 196 14.05 -14.49 10.57
CA ASP A 196 13.41 -15.49 11.45
C ASP A 196 12.01 -15.02 11.89
N PRO A 197 11.00 -15.90 11.93
CA PRO A 197 9.69 -15.57 12.48
C PRO A 197 9.77 -15.36 14.00
N VAL A 198 9.05 -14.35 14.49
CA VAL A 198 9.00 -14.00 15.90
C VAL A 198 7.63 -14.36 16.46
N PHE A 199 7.62 -15.15 17.54
CA PHE A 199 6.41 -15.48 18.29
C PHE A 199 5.74 -14.21 18.83
N GLN A 200 4.44 -14.07 18.63
CA GLN A 200 3.68 -12.87 19.01
C GLN A 200 2.72 -13.11 20.17
N GLU A 201 1.85 -14.13 20.07
CA GLU A 201 0.78 -14.35 21.06
C GLU A 201 0.20 -15.78 20.99
N ARG A 202 -0.46 -16.24 22.07
CA ARG A 202 -1.21 -17.51 22.16
C ARG A 202 -2.71 -17.25 22.24
N ASP A 203 -3.49 -18.32 22.08
CA ASP A 203 -4.96 -18.30 22.17
C ASP A 203 -5.60 -17.31 21.18
N VAL A 204 -4.92 -17.12 20.04
CA VAL A 204 -5.35 -16.26 18.94
C VAL A 204 -6.51 -16.92 18.23
N ARG A 205 -7.63 -16.21 18.16
CA ARG A 205 -8.82 -16.61 17.40
C ARG A 205 -8.86 -15.94 16.03
N LYS A 206 -8.43 -14.68 15.96
CA LYS A 206 -8.29 -13.89 14.72
C LYS A 206 -7.11 -12.94 14.88
N PHE A 207 -6.39 -12.68 13.80
CA PHE A 207 -5.37 -11.64 13.74
C PHE A 207 -5.55 -10.77 12.50
N GLN A 208 -4.93 -9.59 12.52
CA GLN A 208 -4.83 -8.74 11.34
C GLN A 208 -3.52 -7.98 11.32
N LEU A 209 -2.90 -7.88 10.14
CA LEU A 209 -1.83 -6.94 9.86
C LEU A 209 -2.39 -5.68 9.19
N SER A 210 -1.86 -4.50 9.56
CA SER A 210 -2.11 -3.27 8.82
C SER A 210 -0.95 -2.29 9.04
N GLY A 211 -0.09 -2.14 8.03
CA GLY A 211 1.13 -1.35 8.15
C GLY A 211 2.02 -1.85 9.30
N ASP A 212 2.42 -0.95 10.20
CA ASP A 212 3.19 -1.31 11.41
C ASP A 212 2.35 -1.95 12.52
N ARG A 213 1.04 -2.16 12.34
CA ARG A 213 0.18 -2.72 13.39
C ARG A 213 -0.06 -4.21 13.25
N ILE A 214 -0.13 -4.84 14.42
CA ILE A 214 -0.59 -6.22 14.60
C ILE A 214 -1.76 -6.16 15.57
N GLY A 215 -2.90 -6.73 15.18
CA GLY A 215 -4.06 -6.91 16.04
C GLY A 215 -4.32 -8.39 16.29
N VAL A 216 -4.67 -8.72 17.53
CA VAL A 216 -4.99 -10.08 17.98
C VAL A 216 -6.29 -10.04 18.75
N LEU A 217 -7.27 -10.79 18.28
CA LEU A 217 -8.48 -11.12 19.01
C LEU A 217 -8.33 -12.52 19.59
N LYS A 218 -8.34 -12.62 20.91
CA LYS A 218 -8.17 -13.88 21.63
C LYS A 218 -9.49 -14.62 21.80
N ALA A 219 -9.39 -15.89 22.18
CA ALA A 219 -10.54 -16.75 22.42
C ALA A 219 -11.45 -16.28 23.56
N ASP A 220 -10.92 -15.51 24.52
CA ASP A 220 -11.66 -14.92 25.64
C ASP A 220 -12.36 -13.59 25.31
N GLY A 221 -12.24 -13.10 24.06
CA GLY A 221 -12.81 -11.83 23.64
C GLY A 221 -11.91 -10.61 23.88
N SER A 222 -10.69 -10.79 24.40
CA SER A 222 -9.72 -9.70 24.50
C SER A 222 -9.19 -9.30 23.13
N LEU A 223 -9.10 -7.98 22.89
CA LEU A 223 -8.49 -7.39 21.71
C LEU A 223 -7.19 -6.69 22.10
N LEU A 224 -6.07 -7.22 21.62
CA LEU A 224 -4.74 -6.68 21.80
C LEU A 224 -4.25 -6.09 20.49
N VAL A 225 -3.69 -4.88 20.53
CA VAL A 225 -3.08 -4.25 19.36
C VAL A 225 -1.72 -3.70 19.77
N LYS A 226 -0.74 -3.85 18.89
CA LYS A 226 0.55 -3.17 19.00
C LYS A 226 0.94 -2.54 17.68
N GLY A 227 1.79 -1.53 17.73
CA GLY A 227 2.40 -0.87 16.58
C GLY A 227 3.90 -0.73 16.79
N GLY A 228 4.63 -0.41 15.73
CA GLY A 228 6.10 -0.40 15.75
C GLY A 228 6.67 -1.80 15.55
N ASP A 229 7.84 -2.09 16.13
CA ASP A 229 8.57 -3.34 15.93
C ASP A 229 7.86 -4.61 16.49
N LEU A 230 8.50 -5.76 16.30
CA LEU A 230 7.99 -7.06 16.78
C LEU A 230 8.25 -7.31 18.27
N GLU A 231 8.85 -6.37 19.02
CA GLU A 231 9.13 -6.54 20.45
C GLU A 231 7.82 -6.59 21.28
N PRO A 232 7.88 -7.02 22.56
CA PRO A 232 6.72 -6.99 23.44
C PRO A 232 6.20 -5.58 23.68
N GLY A 233 4.88 -5.38 23.65
CA GLY A 233 4.30 -4.04 23.82
C GLY A 233 2.80 -3.97 23.53
N TRP A 234 2.05 -5.02 23.86
CA TRP A 234 0.62 -5.07 23.59
C TRP A 234 -0.16 -3.99 24.35
N PHE A 235 -0.98 -3.24 23.62
CA PHE A 235 -2.03 -2.41 24.18
C PHE A 235 -3.35 -3.21 24.20
N THR A 236 -3.98 -3.31 25.36
CA THR A 236 -5.31 -3.90 25.47
C THR A 236 -6.36 -2.88 25.07
N VAL A 237 -6.91 -3.03 23.86
CA VAL A 237 -8.00 -2.18 23.36
C VAL A 237 -9.30 -2.49 24.08
N ASN A 238 -9.56 -3.79 24.31
CA ASN A 238 -10.69 -4.28 25.08
C ASN A 238 -10.31 -5.59 25.77
N ALA A 239 -10.85 -5.83 26.97
CA ALA A 239 -10.39 -6.90 27.84
C ALA A 239 -11.05 -8.26 27.61
N ASP A 240 -12.29 -8.34 27.09
CA ASP A 240 -13.07 -9.60 27.13
C ASP A 240 -14.37 -9.65 26.31
N SER A 241 -14.73 -8.60 25.57
CA SER A 241 -16.09 -8.50 24.97
C SER A 241 -16.12 -8.44 23.45
N VAL A 242 -14.96 -8.48 22.79
CA VAL A 242 -14.86 -8.29 21.35
C VAL A 242 -15.30 -9.53 20.59
N THR A 243 -16.26 -9.34 19.68
CA THR A 243 -16.77 -10.38 18.78
C THR A 243 -16.02 -10.42 17.46
N ASP A 244 -15.71 -9.25 16.90
CA ASP A 244 -14.91 -9.10 15.68
C ASP A 244 -14.19 -7.75 15.68
N PHE A 245 -13.08 -7.64 14.93
CA PHE A 245 -12.30 -6.40 14.80
C PHE A 245 -11.74 -6.22 13.39
N GLN A 246 -11.44 -4.96 13.05
CA GLN A 246 -10.62 -4.59 11.92
C GLN A 246 -9.62 -3.50 12.30
N LEU A 247 -8.45 -3.56 11.67
CA LEU A 247 -7.44 -2.53 11.62
C LEU A 247 -7.41 -1.94 10.22
N ASP A 248 -7.24 -0.63 10.16
CA ASP A 248 -6.82 0.06 8.96
C ASP A 248 -5.91 1.21 9.37
N TYR A 249 -4.61 1.00 9.21
CA TYR A 249 -3.54 1.87 9.66
C TYR A 249 -3.75 2.35 11.11
N ASP A 250 -4.01 3.64 11.31
CA ASP A 250 -4.17 4.23 12.62
C ASP A 250 -5.56 4.03 13.24
N ARG A 251 -6.50 3.44 12.50
CA ARG A 251 -7.84 3.13 12.97
C ARG A 251 -7.98 1.70 13.46
N ILE A 252 -8.77 1.58 14.52
CA ILE A 252 -9.17 0.30 15.11
C ILE A 252 -10.68 0.37 15.26
N ALA A 253 -11.39 -0.60 14.68
CA ALA A 253 -12.82 -0.77 14.90
C ALA A 253 -13.10 -2.19 15.35
N PHE A 254 -14.09 -2.34 16.22
CA PHE A 254 -14.49 -3.63 16.73
C PHE A 254 -15.94 -3.64 17.15
N THR A 255 -16.50 -4.84 17.25
CA THR A 255 -17.86 -5.07 17.72
C THR A 255 -17.85 -5.72 19.10
N GLU A 256 -18.80 -5.31 19.93
CA GLU A 256 -19.21 -6.00 21.15
C GLU A 256 -20.64 -6.49 20.95
N GLY A 257 -20.78 -7.75 20.51
CA GLY A 257 -22.07 -8.26 20.05
C GLY A 257 -22.49 -7.56 18.76
N SER A 258 -23.40 -6.58 18.86
CA SER A 258 -23.86 -5.78 17.70
C SER A 258 -23.56 -4.29 17.83
N SER A 259 -22.84 -3.87 18.88
CA SER A 259 -22.42 -2.49 19.07
C SER A 259 -21.04 -2.30 18.43
N LEU A 260 -20.94 -1.38 17.47
CA LEU A 260 -19.71 -1.01 16.77
C LEU A 260 -19.04 0.15 17.50
N TRP A 261 -17.75 -0.03 17.78
CA TRP A 261 -16.86 0.96 18.37
C TRP A 261 -15.69 1.21 17.43
N ALA A 262 -15.17 2.44 17.43
CA ALA A 262 -13.98 2.79 16.67
C ALA A 262 -13.12 3.83 17.38
N LYS A 263 -11.83 3.84 17.07
CA LYS A 263 -10.87 4.86 17.48
C LYS A 263 -9.88 5.15 16.35
N GLU A 264 -9.28 6.34 16.38
CA GLU A 264 -8.31 6.83 15.39
C GLU A 264 -7.08 7.42 16.10
N GLY A 265 -5.92 7.33 15.46
CA GLY A 265 -4.67 7.87 15.98
C GLY A 265 -3.94 6.90 16.94
N PRO A 266 -3.32 7.40 18.03
CA PRO A 266 -2.47 6.59 18.90
C PRO A 266 -3.24 5.48 19.62
N LEU A 267 -2.53 4.44 20.07
CA LEU A 267 -3.14 3.27 20.69
C LEU A 267 -3.89 3.57 22.00
N ASP A 268 -3.62 4.69 22.65
CA ASP A 268 -4.33 5.18 23.84
C ASP A 268 -5.42 6.22 23.55
N ALA A 269 -5.68 6.55 22.27
CA ALA A 269 -6.76 7.45 21.87
C ALA A 269 -8.13 7.01 22.39
N GLU A 270 -9.02 7.98 22.57
CA GLU A 270 -10.38 7.75 23.07
C GLU A 270 -11.17 6.83 22.14
N LEU A 271 -11.93 5.92 22.74
CA LEU A 271 -12.82 5.02 22.03
C LEU A 271 -14.19 5.68 21.82
N VAL A 272 -14.69 5.64 20.59
CA VAL A 272 -15.94 6.30 20.19
C VAL A 272 -16.96 5.24 19.78
N HIS A 273 -18.13 5.25 20.42
CA HIS A 273 -19.29 4.45 19.99
C HIS A 273 -19.76 4.93 18.61
N GLN A 274 -19.96 4.02 17.67
CA GLN A 274 -20.33 4.36 16.30
C GLN A 274 -21.80 4.06 15.98
N GLU A 275 -22.27 2.86 16.32
CA GLU A 275 -23.64 2.41 16.03
C GLU A 275 -23.98 1.11 16.77
N ASP A 276 -25.26 0.87 17.05
CA ASP A 276 -25.80 -0.38 17.57
C ASP A 276 -26.60 -1.15 16.50
N GLY A 277 -26.74 -2.47 16.69
CA GLY A 277 -27.47 -3.33 15.75
C GLY A 277 -26.70 -3.60 14.45
N VAL A 278 -25.38 -3.46 14.48
CA VAL A 278 -24.49 -3.70 13.35
C VAL A 278 -24.31 -5.21 13.14
N SER A 279 -24.52 -5.67 11.91
CA SER A 279 -24.32 -7.06 11.51
C SER A 279 -23.01 -7.30 10.75
N ALA A 280 -22.44 -6.25 10.15
CA ALA A 280 -21.15 -6.27 9.47
C ALA A 280 -20.56 -4.85 9.42
N PHE A 281 -19.24 -4.72 9.36
CA PHE A 281 -18.55 -3.43 9.24
C PHE A 281 -17.28 -3.53 8.40
N LEU A 282 -16.80 -2.40 7.90
CA LEU A 282 -15.53 -2.28 7.18
C LEU A 282 -14.84 -0.97 7.56
N LEU A 283 -13.54 -1.05 7.81
CA LEU A 283 -12.65 0.11 7.76
C LEU A 283 -11.97 0.17 6.40
N ALA A 284 -11.92 1.36 5.83
CA ALA A 284 -11.11 1.65 4.66
C ALA A 284 -10.67 3.12 4.75
N GLY A 285 -9.40 3.36 5.05
CA GLY A 285 -8.83 4.69 5.24
C GLY A 285 -9.66 5.56 6.19
N ASP A 286 -10.09 6.71 5.69
CA ASP A 286 -10.91 7.65 6.45
C ASP A 286 -12.40 7.28 6.48
N ARG A 287 -12.80 6.11 5.97
CA ARG A 287 -14.20 5.64 5.95
C ARG A 287 -14.47 4.54 6.96
N VAL A 288 -15.66 4.61 7.53
CA VAL A 288 -16.27 3.53 8.31
C VAL A 288 -17.57 3.15 7.61
N ALA A 289 -17.77 1.87 7.35
CA ALA A 289 -19.03 1.33 6.86
C ALA A 289 -19.61 0.31 7.84
N ALA A 290 -20.93 0.27 7.95
CA ALA A 290 -21.66 -0.65 8.81
C ALA A 290 -22.97 -1.07 8.13
N VAL A 291 -23.34 -2.34 8.27
CA VAL A 291 -24.66 -2.84 7.87
C VAL A 291 -25.56 -2.91 9.10
N LYS A 292 -26.72 -2.28 9.02
CA LYS A 292 -27.74 -2.25 10.08
C LYS A 292 -29.12 -2.42 9.47
N ASP A 293 -29.88 -3.38 9.96
CA ASP A 293 -31.24 -3.70 9.46
C ASP A 293 -31.29 -3.91 7.93
N GLY A 294 -30.21 -4.46 7.36
CA GLY A 294 -30.04 -4.67 5.93
C GLY A 294 -29.61 -3.43 5.12
N ALA A 295 -29.53 -2.25 5.73
CA ALA A 295 -29.03 -1.03 5.10
C ALA A 295 -27.50 -0.91 5.25
N LEU A 296 -26.81 -0.43 4.22
CA LEU A 296 -25.42 0.00 4.31
C LEU A 296 -25.35 1.47 4.71
N LEU A 297 -24.76 1.72 5.88
CA LEU A 297 -24.39 3.03 6.38
C LEU A 297 -22.90 3.25 6.13
N VAL A 298 -22.53 4.41 5.62
CA VAL A 298 -21.13 4.77 5.41
C VAL A 298 -20.89 6.19 5.92
N LYS A 299 -19.75 6.40 6.56
CA LYS A 299 -19.25 7.71 6.99
C LYS A 299 -17.84 7.88 6.42
N ALA A 300 -17.48 9.12 6.09
CA ALA A 300 -16.12 9.52 5.72
C ALA A 300 -15.63 10.66 6.63
N GLY A 301 -14.32 10.80 6.76
CA GLY A 301 -13.70 11.79 7.65
C GLY A 301 -13.62 11.31 9.09
N ASP A 302 -13.82 12.20 10.06
CA ASP A 302 -13.65 11.90 11.48
C ASP A 302 -14.66 10.86 12.02
N LEU A 303 -14.42 10.34 13.22
CA LEU A 303 -15.28 9.37 13.89
C LEU A 303 -16.50 9.99 14.59
N GLY A 304 -16.81 11.27 14.35
CA GLY A 304 -17.94 12.01 14.92
C GLY A 304 -19.28 11.55 14.37
N PRO A 305 -20.41 12.26 14.58
CA PRO A 305 -21.71 11.86 14.01
C PRO A 305 -21.76 12.09 12.48
N GLY A 306 -22.69 11.42 11.77
CA GLY A 306 -22.94 11.73 10.34
C GLY A 306 -22.99 10.54 9.39
N TRP A 307 -23.71 9.47 9.75
CA TRP A 307 -23.93 8.35 8.83
C TRP A 307 -24.70 8.78 7.58
N HIS A 308 -24.20 8.38 6.41
CA HIS A 308 -24.93 8.40 5.16
C HIS A 308 -25.47 6.99 4.87
N THR A 309 -26.75 6.88 4.55
CA THR A 309 -27.34 5.61 4.09
C THR A 309 -27.03 5.42 2.61
N ALA A 310 -25.94 4.71 2.31
CA ALA A 310 -25.47 4.46 0.94
C ALA A 310 -26.42 3.50 0.19
N ALA A 311 -26.85 2.41 0.86
CA ALA A 311 -27.87 1.51 0.33
C ALA A 311 -28.94 1.26 1.41
N PRO A 312 -30.24 1.43 1.10
CA PRO A 312 -31.27 1.51 2.13
C PRO A 312 -31.75 0.15 2.68
N ALA A 313 -31.48 -0.97 2.00
CA ALA A 313 -31.93 -2.31 2.42
C ALA A 313 -31.22 -3.42 1.62
N ASP A 314 -31.47 -4.67 2.03
CA ASP A 314 -31.12 -5.92 1.34
C ASP A 314 -29.64 -6.13 1.04
N VAL A 315 -28.75 -5.46 1.76
CA VAL A 315 -27.30 -5.60 1.61
C VAL A 315 -26.84 -6.94 2.18
N THR A 316 -26.27 -7.78 1.32
CA THR A 316 -25.67 -9.08 1.68
C THR A 316 -24.16 -9.08 1.61
N GLY A 317 -23.55 -8.06 0.98
CA GLY A 317 -22.11 -7.82 0.98
C GLY A 317 -21.78 -6.39 0.55
N PHE A 318 -20.62 -5.88 0.95
CA PHE A 318 -20.11 -4.59 0.48
C PHE A 318 -18.58 -4.52 0.45
N ARG A 319 -18.06 -3.63 -0.40
CA ARG A 319 -16.63 -3.27 -0.53
C ARG A 319 -16.48 -1.76 -0.74
N LEU A 320 -15.38 -1.22 -0.24
CA LEU A 320 -15.01 0.19 -0.37
C LEU A 320 -13.64 0.31 -1.03
N VAL A 321 -13.57 1.16 -2.03
CA VAL A 321 -12.34 1.71 -2.61
C VAL A 321 -12.28 3.17 -2.24
N LEU A 322 -11.12 3.64 -1.81
CA LEU A 322 -10.95 5.03 -1.38
C LEU A 322 -10.71 5.96 -2.56
N PRO A 323 -11.16 7.23 -2.46
CA PRO A 323 -10.69 8.25 -3.37
C PRO A 323 -9.17 8.47 -3.17
N PRO A 324 -8.45 8.89 -4.22
CA PRO A 324 -7.11 9.44 -4.06
C PRO A 324 -7.08 10.55 -3.00
N ARG A 325 -6.11 10.52 -2.08
CA ARG A 325 -6.01 11.55 -1.03
C ARG A 325 -5.67 12.91 -1.66
N ALA A 326 -6.58 13.86 -1.50
CA ALA A 326 -6.48 15.20 -2.10
C ALA A 326 -5.47 16.14 -1.42
N SER A 327 -4.94 15.82 -0.24
CA SER A 327 -4.30 16.82 0.63
C SER A 327 -2.90 17.26 0.17
N GLY A 328 -2.18 16.47 -0.63
CA GLY A 328 -0.81 16.80 -1.08
C GLY A 328 0.19 17.07 0.07
N LEU A 329 -0.17 16.74 1.31
CA LEU A 329 0.65 16.90 2.52
C LEU A 329 0.98 15.52 3.07
N VAL A 330 2.22 15.35 3.52
CA VAL A 330 2.71 14.15 4.18
C VAL A 330 2.64 14.33 5.69
N SER A 331 1.93 13.45 6.38
CA SER A 331 1.84 13.39 7.84
C SER A 331 2.71 12.25 8.41
N LEU A 332 2.91 12.23 9.73
CA LEU A 332 3.59 11.12 10.40
C LEU A 332 2.80 9.83 10.23
N ALA A 333 1.46 9.91 10.28
CA ALA A 333 0.57 8.79 10.03
C ALA A 333 0.76 8.22 8.62
N ASP A 334 0.91 9.07 7.58
CA ASP A 334 1.21 8.61 6.23
C ASP A 334 2.55 7.87 6.18
N LEU A 335 3.61 8.42 6.78
CA LEU A 335 4.92 7.78 6.75
C LEU A 335 4.92 6.42 7.48
N LYS A 336 4.19 6.30 8.59
CA LYS A 336 4.06 5.03 9.33
C LYS A 336 3.22 4.01 8.58
N ALA A 337 2.15 4.48 7.93
CA ALA A 337 1.32 3.66 7.06
C ALA A 337 2.16 3.01 5.95
N ILE A 338 3.03 3.79 5.31
CA ILE A 338 3.82 3.35 4.17
C ILE A 338 5.05 2.53 4.60
N PHE A 339 5.84 3.03 5.55
CA PHE A 339 7.19 2.51 5.82
C PHE A 339 7.31 1.74 7.13
N GLY A 340 6.20 1.54 7.83
CA GLY A 340 6.15 0.91 9.14
C GLY A 340 6.90 1.71 10.21
N TYR A 341 7.72 1.02 11.02
CA TYR A 341 8.50 1.66 12.07
C TYR A 341 9.51 2.69 11.52
N LEU A 342 9.52 3.88 12.14
CA LEU A 342 10.32 5.04 11.68
C LEU A 342 11.46 5.44 12.62
N GLY A 343 11.56 4.86 13.82
CA GLY A 343 12.56 5.29 14.81
C GLY A 343 12.11 6.51 15.62
N ASP A 344 12.85 7.62 15.55
CA ASP A 344 12.59 8.84 16.34
C ASP A 344 11.41 9.64 15.76
N GLU A 345 10.19 9.15 15.99
CA GLU A 345 8.94 9.73 15.47
C GLU A 345 8.75 11.20 15.89
N ARG A 346 9.17 11.57 17.11
CA ARG A 346 9.09 12.96 17.60
C ARG A 346 9.94 13.90 16.75
N LEU A 347 11.15 13.48 16.41
CA LEU A 347 12.05 14.25 15.55
C LEU A 347 11.52 14.35 14.11
N ILE A 348 10.91 13.28 13.61
CA ILE A 348 10.28 13.27 12.28
C ILE A 348 9.11 14.26 12.26
N GLU A 349 8.21 14.17 13.24
CA GLU A 349 7.03 15.03 13.38
C GLU A 349 7.41 16.52 13.47
N GLU A 350 8.47 16.85 14.21
CA GLU A 350 9.03 18.21 14.30
C GLU A 350 9.44 18.77 12.92
N GLY A 351 9.95 17.93 12.02
CA GLY A 351 10.42 18.33 10.70
C GLY A 351 9.35 18.42 9.61
N LEU A 352 8.23 17.69 9.75
CA LEU A 352 7.19 17.57 8.71
C LEU A 352 6.59 18.91 8.24
N PRO A 353 6.32 19.91 9.11
CA PRO A 353 5.76 21.18 8.65
C PRO A 353 6.66 21.88 7.61
N LYS A 354 7.97 21.94 7.89
CA LYS A 354 8.93 22.57 6.99
C LYS A 354 9.19 21.72 5.75
N LEU A 355 9.22 20.39 5.88
CA LEU A 355 9.32 19.49 4.74
C LEU A 355 8.17 19.69 3.74
N ASN A 356 6.93 19.73 4.23
CA ASN A 356 5.75 19.96 3.39
C ASN A 356 5.72 21.35 2.73
N GLU A 357 6.22 22.38 3.42
CA GLU A 357 6.38 23.71 2.82
C GLU A 357 7.31 23.66 1.60
N GLU A 358 8.47 23.03 1.74
CA GLU A 358 9.48 22.94 0.69
C GLU A 358 9.07 21.98 -0.44
N MET A 359 8.32 20.92 -0.13
CA MET A 359 7.71 20.06 -1.17
C MET A 359 6.76 20.86 -2.07
N ARG A 360 5.89 21.69 -1.49
CA ARG A 360 5.01 22.59 -2.25
C ARG A 360 5.81 23.59 -3.08
N GLU A 361 6.84 24.21 -2.51
CA GLU A 361 7.68 25.17 -3.24
C GLU A 361 8.46 24.50 -4.40
N GLY A 362 8.83 23.23 -4.23
CA GLY A 362 9.50 22.41 -5.25
C GLY A 362 8.57 21.75 -6.28
N ARG A 363 7.25 21.98 -6.20
CA ARG A 363 6.22 21.27 -6.99
C ARG A 363 6.32 19.74 -6.85
N ILE A 364 6.62 19.27 -5.64
CA ILE A 364 6.56 17.87 -5.23
C ILE A 364 5.17 17.66 -4.62
N ASP A 365 4.13 17.82 -5.46
CA ASP A 365 2.75 18.11 -5.05
C ASP A 365 1.71 17.19 -5.71
N ASN A 366 2.15 16.16 -6.44
CA ASN A 366 1.32 15.09 -6.97
C ASN A 366 1.73 13.73 -6.36
N PRO A 367 0.87 12.69 -6.41
CA PRO A 367 1.15 11.40 -5.78
C PRO A 367 2.50 10.79 -6.19
N ALA A 368 2.85 10.81 -7.48
CA ALA A 368 4.09 10.23 -7.98
C ALA A 368 5.34 10.96 -7.48
N ARG A 369 5.34 12.30 -7.50
CA ARG A 369 6.44 13.12 -6.99
C ARG A 369 6.59 12.99 -5.48
N ILE A 370 5.48 13.04 -4.75
CA ILE A 370 5.46 12.86 -3.28
C ILE A 370 6.05 11.48 -2.95
N ALA A 371 5.53 10.41 -3.57
CA ALA A 371 5.99 9.04 -3.34
C ALA A 371 7.49 8.86 -3.63
N ALA A 372 7.97 9.33 -4.78
CA ALA A 372 9.39 9.21 -5.14
C ALA A 372 10.30 9.98 -4.16
N PHE A 373 9.85 11.16 -3.73
CA PHE A 373 10.59 11.98 -2.78
C PHE A 373 10.65 11.32 -1.40
N VAL A 374 9.51 10.89 -0.84
CA VAL A 374 9.50 10.26 0.50
C VAL A 374 10.21 8.91 0.51
N ALA A 375 10.09 8.10 -0.54
CA ALA A 375 10.87 6.87 -0.70
C ALA A 375 12.37 7.16 -0.71
N THR A 376 12.79 8.24 -1.37
CA THR A 376 14.19 8.70 -1.29
C THR A 376 14.58 9.09 0.13
N LEU A 377 13.80 9.93 0.80
CA LEU A 377 14.14 10.40 2.16
C LEU A 377 14.14 9.28 3.20
N ARG A 378 13.30 8.25 3.04
CA ARG A 378 13.33 7.02 3.85
C ARG A 378 14.72 6.40 3.81
N ARG A 379 15.28 6.23 2.62
CA ARG A 379 16.60 5.60 2.42
C ARG A 379 17.76 6.49 2.85
N GLU A 380 17.69 7.78 2.53
CA GLU A 380 18.81 8.70 2.81
C GLU A 380 18.93 9.03 4.31
N SER A 381 17.81 9.30 5.00
CA SER A 381 17.86 9.82 6.37
C SER A 381 16.95 9.13 7.37
N GLY A 382 16.04 8.27 6.91
CA GLY A 382 14.91 7.80 7.72
C GLY A 382 14.02 8.96 8.16
N PHE A 383 13.85 9.97 7.30
CA PHE A 383 13.11 11.22 7.58
C PHE A 383 13.67 12.09 8.71
N ARG A 384 14.91 11.88 9.15
CA ARG A 384 15.51 12.72 10.20
C ARG A 384 16.16 13.95 9.57
N TYR A 385 15.60 15.13 9.82
CA TYR A 385 16.16 16.39 9.29
C TYR A 385 17.60 16.65 9.79
N ASN A 386 17.98 16.10 10.94
CA ASN A 386 19.30 16.26 11.54
C ASN A 386 20.27 15.10 11.26
N ALA A 387 19.92 14.20 10.33
CA ALA A 387 20.75 13.04 9.99
C ALA A 387 22.16 13.48 9.59
N GLN A 388 23.17 12.78 10.11
CA GLN A 388 24.58 12.98 9.77
C GLN A 388 25.24 11.62 9.53
N GLU A 389 26.01 11.52 8.46
CA GLU A 389 26.79 10.33 8.14
C GLU A 389 27.80 10.02 9.26
N ALA A 390 27.67 8.84 9.88
CA ALA A 390 28.55 8.41 10.95
C ALA A 390 29.88 7.87 10.40
N GLY A 391 30.99 8.14 11.10
CA GLY A 391 32.31 7.57 10.76
C GLY A 391 33.04 8.25 9.59
N ASN A 392 32.42 9.20 8.89
CA ASN A 392 33.08 10.01 7.86
C ASN A 392 33.67 11.30 8.47
N PRO A 393 35.00 11.49 8.49
CA PRO A 393 35.63 12.67 9.10
C PRO A 393 35.52 13.95 8.25
N SER A 394 34.98 13.86 7.03
CA SER A 394 34.84 15.01 6.14
C SER A 394 33.93 16.10 6.74
N ASN A 395 34.32 17.36 6.56
CA ASN A 395 33.47 18.51 6.88
C ASN A 395 32.21 18.54 6.00
N TYR A 396 32.24 17.91 4.81
CA TYR A 396 31.15 17.85 3.83
C TYR A 396 30.62 16.42 3.63
N ARG A 397 30.58 15.65 4.72
CA ARG A 397 29.88 14.35 4.80
C ARG A 397 28.37 14.49 4.62
N GLY A 398 27.66 13.38 4.45
CA GLY A 398 26.21 13.36 4.31
C GLY A 398 25.49 14.07 5.46
N ARG A 399 24.60 15.02 5.14
CA ARG A 399 23.76 15.72 6.11
C ARG A 399 22.34 15.96 5.62
N GLY A 400 21.43 16.02 6.59
CA GLY A 400 20.04 16.37 6.39
C GLY A 400 19.24 15.29 5.68
N TYR A 401 18.01 15.66 5.30
CA TYR A 401 17.03 14.77 4.68
C TYR A 401 17.59 13.99 3.48
N ILE A 402 18.30 14.69 2.59
CA ILE A 402 18.80 14.15 1.33
C ILE A 402 20.25 13.64 1.40
N GLN A 403 20.85 13.63 2.60
CA GLN A 403 22.27 13.32 2.80
C GLN A 403 23.21 14.09 1.85
N LEU A 404 23.04 15.42 1.78
CA LEU A 404 23.86 16.27 0.91
C LEU A 404 25.35 16.03 1.23
N THR A 405 26.12 15.65 0.20
CA THR A 405 27.51 15.22 0.36
C THR A 405 28.42 15.91 -0.65
N GLY A 406 29.62 16.30 -0.21
CA GLY A 406 30.67 16.88 -1.05
C GLY A 406 30.61 18.41 -1.16
N VAL A 407 31.78 19.06 -1.08
CA VAL A 407 31.91 20.52 -1.02
C VAL A 407 31.24 21.27 -2.17
N ALA A 408 31.23 20.68 -3.38
CA ALA A 408 30.59 21.29 -4.54
C ALA A 408 29.07 21.41 -4.36
N ASN A 409 28.43 20.38 -3.77
CA ASN A 409 27.00 20.38 -3.50
C ASN A 409 26.64 21.38 -2.38
N TYR A 410 27.45 21.45 -1.32
CA TYR A 410 27.28 22.45 -0.25
C TYR A 410 27.39 23.87 -0.77
N ARG A 411 28.40 24.14 -1.62
CA ARG A 411 28.56 25.45 -2.26
C ARG A 411 27.37 25.80 -3.14
N GLY A 412 26.96 24.89 -4.02
CA GLY A 412 25.82 25.14 -4.91
C GLY A 412 24.52 25.38 -4.15
N ALA A 413 24.27 24.62 -3.08
CA ALA A 413 23.13 24.85 -2.20
C ALA A 413 23.19 26.24 -1.56
N GLY A 414 24.37 26.65 -1.10
CA GLY A 414 24.56 27.94 -0.45
C GLY A 414 24.40 29.13 -1.39
N GLU A 415 24.90 29.02 -2.61
CA GLU A 415 24.70 30.02 -3.67
C GLU A 415 23.22 30.17 -4.04
N HIS A 416 22.47 29.06 -4.07
CA HIS A 416 21.05 29.08 -4.40
C HIS A 416 20.17 29.61 -3.26
N LEU A 417 20.44 29.17 -2.03
CA LEU A 417 19.63 29.46 -0.84
C LEU A 417 20.07 30.74 -0.11
N GLY A 418 21.19 31.34 -0.50
CA GLY A 418 21.72 32.56 0.11
C GLY A 418 22.36 32.35 1.48
N HIS A 419 22.87 31.15 1.78
CA HIS A 419 23.47 30.78 3.08
C HIS A 419 24.80 30.06 2.92
N ASP A 420 25.82 30.41 3.70
CA ASP A 420 27.18 29.87 3.52
C ASP A 420 27.38 28.49 4.20
N PHE A 421 26.83 27.44 3.59
CA PHE A 421 27.05 26.06 4.06
C PHE A 421 28.51 25.58 3.92
N VAL A 422 29.40 26.32 3.26
CA VAL A 422 30.82 25.92 3.15
C VAL A 422 31.54 26.22 4.46
N THR A 423 31.28 27.39 5.06
CA THR A 423 31.84 27.75 6.36
C THR A 423 31.01 27.23 7.53
N THR A 424 29.70 27.04 7.36
CA THR A 424 28.80 26.46 8.39
C THR A 424 28.10 25.18 7.92
N PRO A 425 28.84 24.10 7.60
CA PRO A 425 28.26 22.89 7.01
C PRO A 425 27.29 22.13 7.92
N ASN A 426 27.33 22.35 9.23
CA ASN A 426 26.37 21.72 10.15
C ASN A 426 24.95 22.28 9.99
N ASP A 427 24.79 23.47 9.40
CA ASP A 427 23.48 24.09 9.23
C ASP A 427 22.59 23.26 8.30
N VAL A 428 23.16 22.50 7.35
CA VAL A 428 22.43 21.56 6.49
C VAL A 428 21.63 20.51 7.28
N ALA A 429 22.02 20.21 8.52
CA ALA A 429 21.33 19.26 9.41
C ALA A 429 20.45 19.97 10.47
N THR A 430 20.00 21.20 10.21
CA THR A 430 19.10 21.95 11.10
C THR A 430 17.67 21.92 10.57
N LEU A 431 16.70 22.17 11.46
CA LEU A 431 15.28 22.23 11.11
C LEU A 431 15.00 23.30 10.05
N GLU A 432 15.75 24.41 10.09
CA GLU A 432 15.63 25.52 9.14
C GLU A 432 16.06 25.15 7.73
N TRP A 433 17.19 24.45 7.56
CA TRP A 433 17.87 24.32 6.26
C TRP A 433 17.79 22.94 5.62
N SER A 434 17.51 21.88 6.38
CA SER A 434 17.53 20.51 5.84
C SER A 434 16.52 20.30 4.70
N ALA A 435 15.28 20.80 4.85
CA ALA A 435 14.26 20.70 3.82
C ALA A 435 14.52 21.62 2.61
N PRO A 436 14.90 22.91 2.77
CA PRO A 436 15.32 23.74 1.65
C PRO A 436 16.47 23.13 0.83
N VAL A 437 17.45 22.53 1.51
CA VAL A 437 18.57 21.84 0.85
C VAL A 437 18.07 20.61 0.08
N ALA A 438 17.16 19.82 0.64
CA ALA A 438 16.58 18.68 -0.05
C ALA A 438 15.82 19.09 -1.31
N ARG A 439 14.98 20.13 -1.22
CA ARG A 439 14.30 20.72 -2.39
C ARG A 439 15.30 21.21 -3.44
N TYR A 440 16.31 21.98 -3.04
CA TYR A 440 17.35 22.46 -3.96
C TYR A 440 18.02 21.30 -4.69
N TYR A 441 18.43 20.26 -3.97
CA TYR A 441 19.11 19.13 -4.59
C TYR A 441 18.18 18.40 -5.57
N TRP A 442 16.92 18.19 -5.19
CA TRP A 442 15.90 17.52 -6.00
C TRP A 442 15.48 18.29 -7.25
N THR A 443 15.34 19.62 -7.17
CA THR A 443 14.72 20.44 -8.23
C THR A 443 15.71 21.31 -9.02
N VAL A 444 16.86 21.65 -8.44
CA VAL A 444 17.82 22.57 -9.05
C VAL A 444 19.12 21.86 -9.39
N ALA A 445 19.71 21.11 -8.45
CA ALA A 445 20.92 20.33 -8.73
C ALA A 445 20.63 19.09 -9.61
N ARG A 446 19.38 18.61 -9.61
CA ARG A 446 18.87 17.46 -10.36
C ARG A 446 17.54 17.79 -11.06
N PRO A 447 17.54 18.72 -12.04
CA PRO A 447 16.31 19.35 -12.54
C PRO A 447 15.26 18.40 -13.13
N ASN A 448 15.67 17.22 -13.62
CA ASN A 448 14.76 16.24 -14.24
C ASN A 448 14.14 15.25 -13.23
N THR A 449 14.37 15.41 -11.92
CA THR A 449 13.91 14.41 -10.94
C THR A 449 12.39 14.37 -10.83
N ASN A 450 11.72 15.52 -10.92
CA ASN A 450 10.25 15.57 -11.01
C ASN A 450 9.75 14.88 -12.28
N ASP A 451 10.41 15.08 -13.42
CA ASP A 451 10.02 14.44 -14.69
C ASP A 451 10.15 12.91 -14.62
N TYR A 452 11.20 12.40 -13.96
CA TYR A 452 11.34 10.97 -13.71
C TYR A 452 10.23 10.43 -12.81
N ALA A 453 9.88 11.14 -11.73
CA ALA A 453 8.78 10.73 -10.86
C ALA A 453 7.44 10.73 -11.62
N ASP A 454 7.15 11.77 -12.41
CA ASP A 454 5.93 11.85 -13.24
C ASP A 454 5.85 10.71 -14.27
N ALA A 455 6.99 10.24 -14.76
CA ALA A 455 7.08 9.10 -15.68
C ALA A 455 7.13 7.73 -14.98
N LEU A 456 6.94 7.67 -13.66
CA LEU A 456 7.08 6.45 -12.84
C LEU A 456 8.45 5.77 -12.99
N ASP A 457 9.50 6.57 -13.23
CA ASP A 457 10.89 6.13 -13.43
C ASP A 457 11.71 6.31 -12.16
N MET A 458 11.47 5.45 -11.16
CA MET A 458 12.24 5.45 -9.92
C MET A 458 13.72 5.11 -10.15
N GLY A 459 14.05 4.37 -11.21
CA GLY A 459 15.43 4.13 -11.63
C GLY A 459 16.17 5.42 -12.03
N GLY A 460 15.50 6.31 -12.76
CA GLY A 460 15.97 7.66 -13.09
C GLY A 460 16.14 8.55 -11.87
N VAL A 461 15.19 8.52 -10.93
CA VAL A 461 15.29 9.21 -9.63
C VAL A 461 16.52 8.73 -8.86
N SER A 462 16.66 7.42 -8.67
CA SER A 462 17.79 6.77 -7.98
C SER A 462 19.15 7.18 -8.57
N LYS A 463 19.23 7.26 -9.89
CA LYS A 463 20.43 7.76 -10.60
C LYS A 463 20.76 9.22 -10.24
N ASN A 464 19.75 10.09 -10.19
CA ASN A 464 19.92 11.50 -9.86
C ASN A 464 20.38 11.70 -8.42
N ILE A 465 19.84 10.93 -7.47
CA ILE A 465 20.24 11.05 -6.06
C ILE A 465 21.73 10.74 -5.90
N GLY A 466 22.21 9.69 -6.58
CA GLY A 466 23.64 9.46 -6.76
C GLY A 466 24.34 8.81 -5.57
N TYR A 467 23.71 7.80 -4.97
CA TYR A 467 24.28 6.98 -3.91
C TYR A 467 25.04 5.75 -4.46
N ALA A 468 25.93 5.17 -3.65
CA ALA A 468 26.64 3.93 -3.99
C ALA A 468 25.62 2.81 -4.21
N ASN A 469 25.71 2.04 -5.30
CA ASN A 469 24.68 1.08 -5.68
C ASN A 469 25.02 -0.37 -5.26
N PRO A 470 24.75 -0.81 -4.01
CA PRO A 470 24.72 -2.23 -3.73
C PRO A 470 23.50 -2.85 -4.42
N ALA A 471 23.58 -4.12 -4.82
CA ALA A 471 22.59 -4.79 -5.65
C ALA A 471 21.12 -4.73 -5.14
N GLN A 472 20.91 -4.45 -3.85
CA GLN A 472 19.59 -4.44 -3.21
C GLN A 472 18.99 -3.05 -2.97
N GLU A 473 19.74 -1.96 -3.12
CA GLU A 473 19.23 -0.63 -2.72
C GLU A 473 18.23 -0.06 -3.74
N ASP A 474 18.47 -0.26 -5.04
CA ASP A 474 17.51 0.12 -6.09
C ASP A 474 16.17 -0.65 -5.95
N PRO A 475 16.15 -2.00 -5.79
CA PRO A 475 14.93 -2.74 -5.51
C PRO A 475 14.17 -2.24 -4.28
N ARG A 476 14.85 -2.05 -3.14
CA ARG A 476 14.22 -1.59 -1.89
C ARG A 476 13.59 -0.21 -2.04
N ARG A 477 14.30 0.71 -2.68
CA ARG A 477 13.77 2.05 -2.94
C ARG A 477 12.59 2.04 -3.90
N CYS A 478 12.57 1.11 -4.86
CA CYS A 478 11.43 0.96 -5.75
C CYS A 478 10.21 0.35 -5.03
N ALA A 479 10.42 -0.60 -4.10
CA ALA A 479 9.35 -1.11 -3.24
C ALA A 479 8.76 0.01 -2.36
N ASP A 480 9.63 0.78 -1.69
CA ASP A 480 9.26 1.97 -0.92
C ASP A 480 8.47 2.99 -1.77
N PHE A 481 8.88 3.20 -3.03
CA PHE A 481 8.18 4.07 -3.97
C PHE A 481 6.78 3.54 -4.33
N LYS A 482 6.66 2.24 -4.62
CA LYS A 482 5.38 1.61 -4.95
C LYS A 482 4.40 1.70 -3.79
N GLU A 483 4.84 1.40 -2.57
CA GLU A 483 3.98 1.49 -1.38
C GLU A 483 3.53 2.94 -1.13
N ALA A 484 4.46 3.90 -1.22
CA ALA A 484 4.12 5.31 -1.09
C ALA A 484 3.16 5.78 -2.19
N LEU A 485 3.39 5.35 -3.43
CA LEU A 485 2.56 5.70 -4.56
C LEU A 485 1.15 5.15 -4.40
N ARG A 486 1.01 3.88 -3.99
CA ARG A 486 -0.27 3.25 -3.67
C ARG A 486 -1.04 4.06 -2.64
N HIS A 487 -0.38 4.39 -1.53
CA HIS A 487 -0.96 5.17 -0.44
C HIS A 487 -1.46 6.55 -0.89
N PHE A 488 -0.63 7.31 -1.61
CA PHE A 488 -1.01 8.66 -2.06
C PHE A 488 -1.96 8.65 -3.28
N ASN A 489 -2.09 7.52 -3.98
CA ASN A 489 -2.95 7.37 -5.15
C ASN A 489 -4.28 6.65 -4.85
N GLY A 490 -4.70 6.59 -3.57
CA GLY A 490 -6.02 6.07 -3.20
C GLY A 490 -6.10 4.55 -3.07
N GLY A 491 -4.96 3.88 -2.90
CA GLY A 491 -4.88 2.44 -2.67
C GLY A 491 -4.40 1.63 -3.88
N GLU A 492 -4.09 2.27 -5.02
CA GLU A 492 -3.58 1.56 -6.21
C GLU A 492 -2.31 2.17 -6.79
N LEU A 493 -1.53 1.34 -7.49
CA LEU A 493 -0.54 1.85 -8.44
C LEU A 493 -1.22 2.35 -9.74
N PRO A 494 -0.77 3.50 -10.29
CA PRO A 494 -1.22 3.92 -11.61
C PRO A 494 -0.90 2.87 -12.69
N PRO A 495 -1.80 2.64 -13.67
CA PRO A 495 -1.53 1.85 -14.85
C PRO A 495 -0.29 2.34 -15.59
N GLY A 496 0.56 1.39 -15.97
CA GLY A 496 1.80 1.66 -16.66
C GLY A 496 2.98 0.98 -15.97
N HIS A 497 4.04 0.74 -16.74
CA HIS A 497 5.23 0.09 -16.23
C HIS A 497 6.01 1.05 -15.32
N ILE A 498 6.10 0.72 -14.03
CA ILE A 498 7.00 1.39 -13.09
C ILE A 498 8.44 0.98 -13.38
N ASN A 499 9.27 1.92 -13.86
CA ASN A 499 10.66 1.63 -14.17
C ASN A 499 11.55 1.74 -12.92
N CYS A 500 11.89 0.59 -12.34
CA CYS A 500 12.85 0.50 -11.24
C CYS A 500 14.33 0.44 -11.71
N ASN A 501 14.58 0.31 -13.02
CA ASN A 501 15.93 0.04 -13.52
C ASN A 501 16.74 1.32 -13.66
N ARG A 502 17.78 1.44 -12.84
CA ARG A 502 18.82 2.46 -12.97
C ARG A 502 19.68 2.19 -14.22
N ARG A 503 19.34 2.80 -15.36
CA ARG A 503 20.12 2.71 -16.61
C ARG A 503 21.24 3.75 -16.71
#